data_AF-A0AAU4DE01-F1
#
_entry.id   AF-A0AAU4DE01-F1
#
_cell.length_a   1.000
_cell.length_b   1.000
_cell.length_c   1.000
_cell.angle_alpha   90.00
_cell.angle_beta   90.00
_cell.angle_gamma   90.00
#
_symmetry.space_group_name_H-M   'P 1'
#
loop_
_entity.id
_entity.type
_entity.pdbx_description
1 polymer ?
#
loop_
_entity_poly.entity_id
_entity_poly.type
_entity_poly.pdbx_seq_one_letter_code
_entity_poly.pdbx_strand_id
1 'polypeptide(L)' 'MPLIDYTALDRLVRELDGLAGLPAPDRKARRRQEDALYTVCVYTGVRDPGAALARARVLLAQRVAVGAG' A
#
# COMPACT_ATOMS: atom_id res chain seq x y z
N MET A 1 -2.40 2.86 -20.12
CA MET A 1 -2.77 2.42 -18.77
C MET A 1 -1.51 2.43 -17.93
N PRO A 2 -1.47 3.07 -16.74
CA PRO A 2 -0.31 2.86 -15.88
C PRO A 2 -0.35 1.38 -15.49
N LEU A 3 0.65 0.64 -15.96
CA LEU A 3 0.93 -0.70 -15.47
C LEU A 3 1.23 -0.53 -13.99
N ILE A 4 0.26 -0.88 -13.14
CA ILE A 4 0.45 -0.90 -11.70
C ILE A 4 1.66 -1.80 -11.44
N ASP A 5 2.73 -1.23 -10.89
CA ASP A 5 3.85 -2.04 -10.41
C ASP A 5 3.41 -2.73 -9.12
N TYR A 6 2.95 -3.97 -9.27
CA TYR A 6 2.48 -4.80 -8.16
C TYR A 6 3.59 -5.11 -7.14
N THR A 7 4.87 -5.09 -7.55
CA THR A 7 6.00 -5.31 -6.63
C THR A 7 6.19 -4.08 -5.75
N ALA A 8 6.13 -2.89 -6.35
CA ALA A 8 6.14 -1.64 -5.60
C ALA A 8 4.92 -1.55 -4.66
N LEU A 9 3.74 -1.97 -5.12
CA LEU A 9 2.52 -1.98 -4.31
C LEU A 9 2.61 -2.91 -3.10
N ASP A 10 3.13 -4.14 -3.27
CA ASP A 10 3.36 -5.08 -2.15
C ASP A 10 4.34 -4.51 -1.12
N ARG A 11 5.44 -3.89 -1.58
CA ARG A 11 6.41 -3.24 -0.68
C ARG A 11 5.79 -2.11 0.12
N LEU A 12 4.98 -1.26 -0.52
CA LEU A 12 4.28 -0.15 0.15
C LEU A 12 3.28 -0.65 1.20
N VAL A 13 2.48 -1.68 0.87
CA VAL A 13 1.53 -2.25 1.82
C VAL A 13 2.25 -2.83 3.04
N ARG A 14 3.33 -3.58 2.83
CA ARG A 14 4.15 -4.14 3.93
C ARG A 14 4.81 -3.06 4.78
N GLU A 15 5.33 -2.01 4.16
CA GLU A 15 5.90 -0.86 4.87
C GLU A 15 4.85 -0.19 5.76
N LEU A 16 3.64 0.03 5.24
CA LEU A 16 2.52 0.60 5.99
C LEU A 16 2.06 -0.29 7.14
N ASP A 17 1.97 -1.61 6.92
CA ASP A 17 1.62 -2.57 7.97
C ASP A 17 2.69 -2.59 9.09
N GLY A 18 3.97 -2.49 8.73
CA GLY A 18 5.07 -2.39 9.69
C GLY A 18 5.04 -1.09 10.50
N LEU A 19 4.74 0.04 9.85
CA LEU A 19 4.62 1.35 10.51
C LEU A 19 3.39 1.43 11.43
N ALA A 20 2.29 0.77 11.08
CA ALA A 20 1.07 0.73 11.90
C ALA A 20 1.27 -0.02 13.24
N GLY A 21 2.24 -0.94 13.31
CA GLY A 21 2.58 -1.66 14.54
C GLY A 21 3.46 -0.90 15.53
N LEU A 22 3.93 0.31 15.18
CA LEU A 22 4.81 1.09 16.05
C LEU A 22 4.00 1.85 17.12
N PRO A 23 4.27 1.66 18.41
CA PRO A 23 3.49 2.29 19.49
C PRO A 23 3.71 3.81 19.60
N ALA A 24 4.84 4.32 19.09
CA ALA A 24 5.15 5.75 19.04
C ALA A 24 6.09 6.04 17.86
N PRO A 25 5.58 6.24 16.63
CA PRO A 25 6.42 6.55 15.49
C PRO A 25 7.08 7.92 15.68
N ASP A 26 8.37 8.00 15.38
CA ASP A 26 9.06 9.28 15.32
C ASP A 26 8.52 10.14 14.15
N ARG A 27 8.90 11.43 14.10
CA ARG A 27 8.42 12.34 13.03
C ARG A 27 8.79 11.83 11.63
N LYS A 28 9.86 11.07 11.49
CA LYS A 28 10.33 10.54 10.22
C LYS A 28 9.46 9.37 9.76
N ALA A 29 9.16 8.43 10.66
CA ALA A 29 8.25 7.31 10.46
C ALA A 29 6.84 7.79 10.12
N ARG A 30 6.34 8.83 10.79
CA ARG A 30 5.05 9.43 10.46
C ARG A 30 5.01 10.03 9.06
N ARG A 31 6.02 10.83 8.67
CA ARG A 31 6.11 11.36 7.30
C ARG A 31 6.20 10.24 6.27
N ARG A 32 6.97 9.20 6.58
CA ARG A 32 7.11 8.05 5.70
C ARG A 32 5.78 7.31 5.50
N GLN A 33 4.99 7.17 6.57
CA GLN A 33 3.64 6.61 6.51
C GLN A 33 2.71 7.46 5.62
N GLU A 34 2.76 8.78 5.77
CA GLU A 34 1.97 9.72 4.95
C GLU A 34 2.34 9.64 3.46
N ASP A 35 3.64 9.60 3.13
CA ASP A 35 4.14 9.45 1.76
C ASP A 35 3.73 8.10 1.14
N ALA A 36 3.85 7.02 1.91
CA ALA A 36 3.46 5.68 1.45
C ALA A 36 1.95 5.58 1.21
N LEU A 37 1.12 6.14 2.10
CA LEU A 37 -0.34 6.22 1.91
C LEU A 37 -0.70 7.04 0.67
N TYR A 38 -0.08 8.20 0.47
CA TYR A 38 -0.29 9.00 -0.73
C TYR A 38 0.03 8.22 -2.00
N THR A 39 1.15 7.49 -2.01
CA THR A 39 1.55 6.66 -3.14
C THR A 39 0.53 5.55 -3.42
N VAL A 40 0.03 4.87 -2.38
CA VAL A 40 -1.02 3.85 -2.52
C VAL A 40 -2.31 4.45 -3.09
N CYS A 41 -2.71 5.65 -2.68
CA CYS A 41 -3.85 6.35 -3.25
C CYS A 41 -3.68 6.59 -4.77
N VAL A 42 -2.48 7.01 -5.20
CA VAL A 42 -2.16 7.21 -6.62
C VAL A 42 -2.21 5.90 -7.40
N TYR A 43 -1.60 4.82 -6.86
CA TYR A 43 -1.56 3.51 -7.51
C TYR A 43 -2.94 2.87 -7.66
N THR A 44 -3.83 3.11 -6.70
CA THR A 44 -5.16 2.51 -6.66
C THR A 44 -6.24 3.38 -7.29
N GLY A 45 -5.96 4.67 -7.51
CA GLY A 45 -6.92 5.67 -7.99
C GLY A 45 -7.97 6.05 -6.93
N VAL A 46 -7.74 5.72 -5.66
CA VAL A 46 -8.68 5.96 -4.56
C VAL A 46 -8.14 7.05 -3.65
N ARG A 47 -8.97 8.06 -3.35
CA ARG A 47 -8.54 9.22 -2.55
C ARG A 47 -8.52 8.95 -1.04
N ASP A 48 -9.43 8.11 -0.56
CA ASP A 48 -9.49 7.73 0.84
C ASP A 48 -8.35 6.76 1.19
N PRO A 49 -7.47 7.07 2.15
CA PRO A 49 -6.30 6.24 2.46
C PRO A 49 -6.66 4.82 2.91
N GLY A 50 -7.74 4.66 3.70
CA GLY A 50 -8.18 3.35 4.19
C GLY A 50 -8.72 2.47 3.06
N ALA A 51 -9.58 3.03 2.22
CA ALA A 51 -10.15 2.35 1.06
C ALA A 51 -9.08 2.06 0.00
N ALA A 52 -8.09 2.96 -0.18
CA ALA A 52 -6.95 2.74 -1.05
C ALA A 52 -6.13 1.53 -0.59
N LEU A 53 -5.81 1.45 0.71
CA LEU A 53 -5.10 0.30 1.28
C LEU A 53 -5.88 -1.01 1.13
N ALA A 54 -7.19 -0.98 1.40
CA ALA A 54 -8.05 -2.16 1.22
C ALA A 54 -8.06 -2.62 -0.25
N ARG A 55 -8.19 -1.68 -1.20
CA ARG A 55 -8.14 -1.98 -2.64
C ARG A 55 -6.78 -2.53 -3.06
N ALA A 56 -5.68 -1.98 -2.55
CA ALA A 56 -4.33 -2.49 -2.81
C ALA A 56 -4.17 -3.95 -2.39
N ARG A 57 -4.65 -4.30 -1.19
CA ARG A 57 -4.64 -5.69 -0.68
C ARG A 57 -5.44 -6.64 -1.57
N VAL A 58 -6.62 -6.21 -2.04
CA VAL A 58 -7.44 -7.00 -2.98
C VAL A 58 -6.71 -7.24 -4.30
N LEU A 59 -6.09 -6.20 -4.88
CA LEU A 59 -5.32 -6.31 -6.13
C LEU A 59 -4.15 -7.30 -5.99
N LEU A 60 -3.43 -7.27 -4.86
CA LEU A 60 -2.34 -8.19 -4.58
C LEU A 60 -2.83 -9.64 -4.41
N ALA A 61 -3.95 -9.85 -3.68
CA ALA A 61 -4.53 -11.18 -3.49
C ALA A 61 -5.00 -11.80 -4.82
N GLN A 62 -5.64 -11.01 -5.68
CA GLN A 62 -6.04 -11.44 -7.03
C GLN A 62 -4.85 -11.86 -7.89
N ARG A 63 -3.72 -11.15 -7.78
CA ARG A 63 -2.50 -11.49 -8.53
C ARG A 63 -1.89 -12.82 -8.08
N VAL A 64 -1.87 -13.09 -6.77
CA VAL A 64 -1.40 -14.38 -6.24
C VAL A 64 -2.27 -15.52 -6.77
N ALA A 65 -3.60 -15.34 -6.79
CA ALA A 65 -4.52 -16.34 -7.32
C ALA A 65 -4.32 -16.61 -8.83
N VAL A 66 -4.01 -15.57 -9.62
CA VAL A 66 -3.75 -15.71 -11.07
C VAL A 66 -2.38 -16.34 -11.37
N GLY A 67 -1.37 -16.12 -10.53
CA GLY A 67 -0.03 -16.70 -10.71
C GLY A 67 0.13 -18.14 -10.21
N ALA A 68 -0.86 -18.68 -9.52
CA ALA A 68 -0.88 -20.03 -8.97
C ALA A 68 -1.66 -21.04 -9.84
N GLY A 69 -2.05 -20.65 -11.06
CA GLY A 69 -2.77 -21.47 -12.04
C GLY A 69 -1.87 -21.98 -13.15
#